data_AF-A0A2V6LFA5-F1
#
_entry.id   AF-A0A2V6LFA5-F1
#
_cell.length_a   1.000
_cell.length_b   1.000
_cell.length_c   1.000
_cell.angle_alpha   90.00
_cell.angle_beta   90.00
_cell.angle_gamma   90.00
#
_symmetry.space_group_name_H-M   'P 1'
#
loop_
_entity.id
_entity.type
_entity.pdbx_description
1 polymer ?
#
loop_
_entity_poly.entity_id
_entity_poly.type
_entity_poly.pdbx_seq_one_letter_code
_entity_poly.pdbx_strand_id
1 'polypeptide(L)'
;MKCSIPSTRCAKRLGFSLVEVVIALGVIAVAVLAILAVFPAALQTGHSAQDETRAAQIAQTIFPSLAGQAVSQFNNVQFLLSDNTTRSTPPVDLTTSSGATPAVTLYAENDGKLTQDATRAVYAIFIYTNNSVPGFTDLASANLVTLRVAWPANALAANQTYRDYVRIISKY
;
A
#
# COMPACT_ATOMS: atom_id res chain seq x y z
N MET A 1 -45.04 -34.70 72.29
CA MET A 1 -44.41 -33.65 71.48
C MET A 1 -43.96 -34.27 70.16
N LYS A 2 -44.62 -33.95 69.05
CA LYS A 2 -44.32 -34.50 67.71
C LYS A 2 -43.32 -33.55 67.04
N CYS A 3 -42.09 -34.01 66.83
CA CYS A 3 -41.06 -33.30 66.09
C CYS A 3 -41.32 -33.47 64.59
N SER A 4 -41.46 -32.36 63.86
CA SER A 4 -41.68 -32.34 62.41
C SER A 4 -40.34 -32.07 61.71
N ILE A 5 -39.93 -32.98 60.81
CA ILE A 5 -38.69 -32.88 60.03
C ILE A 5 -38.98 -32.18 58.70
N PRO A 6 -38.18 -31.19 58.26
CA PRO A 6 -38.42 -30.47 57.02
C PRO A 6 -38.05 -31.31 55.78
N SER A 7 -38.96 -31.35 54.81
CA SER A 7 -38.78 -31.97 53.49
C SER A 7 -37.78 -31.15 52.65
N THR A 8 -36.62 -31.74 52.37
CA THR A 8 -35.65 -31.20 51.41
C THR A 8 -36.18 -31.43 50.00
N ARG A 9 -36.43 -30.35 49.23
CA ARG A 9 -36.80 -30.49 47.82
C ARG A 9 -35.59 -31.04 47.04
N CYS A 10 -35.80 -32.19 46.39
CA CYS A 10 -34.87 -32.78 45.44
C CYS A 10 -34.75 -31.85 44.23
N ALA A 11 -33.58 -31.24 44.04
CA ALA A 11 -33.27 -30.49 42.83
C ALA A 11 -33.25 -31.47 41.65
N LYS A 12 -34.29 -31.43 40.80
CA LYS A 12 -34.31 -32.19 39.55
C LYS A 12 -33.11 -31.74 38.72
N ARG A 13 -32.18 -32.66 38.45
CA ARG A 13 -31.13 -32.44 37.45
C ARG A 13 -31.82 -32.29 36.10
N LEU A 14 -31.92 -31.06 35.64
CA LEU A 14 -32.42 -30.72 34.31
C LEU A 14 -31.27 -30.99 33.32
N GLY A 15 -31.41 -32.04 32.52
CA GLY A 15 -30.55 -32.27 31.36
C GLY A 15 -31.08 -31.51 30.15
N PHE A 16 -30.20 -31.17 29.22
CA PHE A 16 -30.59 -30.54 27.95
C PHE A 16 -31.41 -31.52 27.09
N SER A 17 -32.49 -31.03 26.49
CA SER A 17 -33.23 -31.80 25.49
C SER A 17 -32.39 -31.98 24.24
N LEU A 18 -32.50 -33.14 23.59
CA LEU A 18 -31.83 -33.42 22.32
C LEU A 18 -32.17 -32.36 21.27
N VAL A 19 -33.40 -31.86 21.24
CA VAL A 19 -33.84 -30.80 20.32
C VAL A 19 -33.12 -29.48 20.60
N GLU A 20 -32.91 -29.13 21.87
CA GLU A 20 -32.22 -27.90 22.27
C GLU A 20 -30.75 -27.92 21.84
N VAL A 21 -30.08 -29.06 22.04
CA VAL A 21 -28.68 -29.26 21.61
C VAL A 21 -28.56 -29.18 20.09
N VAL A 22 -29.48 -29.78 19.34
CA VAL A 22 -29.46 -29.75 17.87
C VAL A 22 -29.70 -28.34 17.33
N ILE A 23 -30.63 -27.59 17.92
CA ILE A 23 -30.87 -26.18 17.55
C ILE A 23 -29.62 -25.34 17.86
N ALA A 24 -29.02 -25.52 19.04
CA ALA A 24 -27.79 -24.82 19.41
C ALA A 24 -26.65 -25.11 18.43
N LEU A 25 -26.44 -26.38 18.06
CA LEU A 25 -25.44 -26.77 17.05
C LEU A 25 -25.75 -26.18 15.68
N GLY A 26 -27.02 -26.13 15.27
CA GLY A 26 -27.44 -25.48 14.03
C GLY A 26 -27.10 -23.99 13.99
N VAL A 27 -27.37 -23.26 15.07
CA VAL A 27 -27.03 -21.83 15.19
C VAL A 27 -25.51 -21.62 15.17
N ILE A 28 -24.75 -22.44 15.90
CA ILE A 28 -23.29 -22.37 15.92
C ILE A 28 -22.72 -22.63 14.52
N ALA A 29 -23.23 -23.62 13.79
CA ALA A 29 -22.79 -23.92 12.44
C ALA A 29 -23.00 -22.74 11.49
N VAL A 30 -24.18 -22.10 11.52
CA VAL A 30 -24.47 -20.90 10.71
C VAL A 30 -23.54 -19.74 11.10
N ALA A 31 -23.27 -19.54 12.38
CA ALA A 31 -22.37 -18.47 12.84
C ALA A 31 -20.92 -18.67 12.36
N VAL A 32 -20.41 -19.90 12.41
CA VAL A 32 -19.06 -20.22 11.90
C VAL A 32 -18.97 -19.99 10.39
N LEU A 33 -19.99 -20.41 9.63
CA LEU A 33 -20.05 -20.15 8.18
C LEU A 33 -20.04 -18.66 7.86
N ALA A 34 -20.76 -17.84 8.64
CA ALA A 34 -20.77 -16.39 8.47
C ALA A 34 -19.38 -15.78 8.70
N ILE A 35 -18.63 -16.22 9.71
CA ILE A 35 -17.26 -15.75 9.98
C ILE A 35 -16.32 -16.15 8.84
N LEU A 36 -16.38 -17.40 8.40
CA LEU A 36 -15.54 -17.90 7.31
C LEU A 36 -15.82 -17.17 5.98
N ALA A 37 -17.05 -16.75 5.74
CA ALA A 37 -17.41 -15.97 4.55
C ALA A 37 -16.73 -14.59 4.50
N VAL A 38 -16.44 -13.97 5.65
CA VAL A 38 -15.78 -12.65 5.72
C VAL A 38 -14.25 -12.76 5.55
N PHE A 39 -13.68 -13.92 5.84
CA PHE A 39 -12.23 -14.10 5.90
C PHE A 39 -11.48 -13.72 4.61
N PRO A 40 -11.91 -14.10 3.39
CA PRO A 40 -11.21 -13.71 2.16
C PRO A 40 -11.20 -12.20 1.94
N ALA A 41 -12.30 -11.51 2.24
CA ALA A 41 -12.40 -10.06 2.10
C ALA A 41 -11.47 -9.34 3.09
N ALA A 42 -11.33 -9.86 4.32
CA ALA A 42 -10.39 -9.35 5.30
C ALA A 42 -8.93 -9.50 4.82
N LEU A 43 -8.57 -10.64 4.23
CA LEU A 43 -7.24 -10.85 3.65
C LEU A 43 -6.95 -9.87 2.51
N GLN A 44 -7.89 -9.70 1.57
CA GLN A 44 -7.72 -8.77 0.45
C GLN A 44 -7.56 -7.32 0.92
N THR A 45 -8.33 -6.93 1.94
CA THR A 45 -8.21 -5.60 2.56
C THR A 45 -6.84 -5.43 3.22
N GLY A 46 -6.35 -6.46 3.92
CA GLY A 46 -5.02 -6.46 4.55
C GLY A 46 -3.89 -6.29 3.53
N HIS A 47 -3.93 -7.03 2.42
CA HIS A 47 -2.95 -6.89 1.33
C HIS A 47 -3.00 -5.49 0.71
N SER A 48 -4.20 -4.99 0.42
CA SER A 48 -4.36 -3.64 -0.14
C SER A 48 -3.78 -2.58 0.79
N ALA A 49 -4.09 -2.64 2.09
CA ALA A 49 -3.57 -1.69 3.08
C ALA A 49 -2.04 -1.76 3.22
N GLN A 50 -1.45 -2.95 3.10
CA GLN A 50 -0.01 -3.12 3.07
C GLN A 50 0.61 -2.42 1.85
N ASP A 51 0.06 -2.64 0.66
CA ASP A 51 0.58 -2.05 -0.58
C ASP A 51 0.45 -0.52 -0.58
N GLU A 52 -0.66 0.03 -0.05
CA GLU A 52 -0.83 1.46 0.16
C GLU A 52 0.25 2.07 1.06
N THR A 53 0.52 1.40 2.18
CA THR A 53 1.53 1.85 3.13
C THR A 53 2.91 1.81 2.48
N ARG A 54 3.19 0.77 1.69
CA ARG A 54 4.45 0.64 0.94
C ARG A 54 4.59 1.72 -0.13
N ALA A 55 3.55 2.01 -0.89
CA ALA A 55 3.55 3.08 -1.88
C ALA A 55 3.86 4.44 -1.25
N ALA A 56 3.25 4.74 -0.10
CA ALA A 56 3.52 5.96 0.65
C ALA A 56 4.97 6.03 1.15
N GLN A 57 5.51 4.91 1.66
CA GLN A 57 6.91 4.81 2.08
C GLN A 57 7.87 5.06 0.92
N ILE A 58 7.62 4.44 -0.25
CA ILE A 58 8.42 4.66 -1.47
C ILE A 58 8.39 6.12 -1.89
N ALA A 59 7.23 6.78 -1.85
CA ALA A 59 7.15 8.20 -2.15
C ALA A 59 7.94 9.06 -1.15
N GLN A 60 7.89 8.71 0.14
CA GLN A 60 8.63 9.37 1.21
C GLN A 60 10.14 9.17 1.12
N THR A 61 10.66 8.14 0.41
CA THR A 61 12.10 8.01 0.15
C THR A 61 12.51 8.76 -1.11
N ILE A 62 11.68 8.77 -2.15
CA ILE A 62 12.00 9.39 -3.44
C ILE A 62 11.96 10.92 -3.36
N PHE A 63 10.91 11.52 -2.80
CA PHE A 63 10.79 12.98 -2.79
C PHE A 63 11.92 13.72 -2.06
N PRO A 64 12.37 13.28 -0.86
CA PRO A 64 13.51 13.92 -0.21
C PRO A 64 14.80 13.73 -1.02
N SER A 65 14.99 12.58 -1.66
CA SER A 65 16.14 12.35 -2.54
C SER A 65 16.11 13.29 -3.76
N LEU A 66 14.94 13.46 -4.38
CA LEU A 66 14.72 14.43 -5.45
C LEU A 66 15.05 15.85 -5.00
N ALA A 67 14.43 16.30 -3.91
CA ALA A 67 14.61 17.66 -3.39
C ALA A 67 16.06 17.94 -2.97
N GLY A 68 16.73 16.97 -2.33
CA GLY A 68 18.11 17.12 -1.88
C GLY A 68 19.11 17.23 -3.04
N GLN A 69 18.87 16.51 -4.14
CA GLN A 69 19.72 16.56 -5.33
C GLN A 69 19.38 17.73 -6.26
N ALA A 70 18.12 18.18 -6.29
CA ALA A 70 17.63 19.26 -7.14
C ALA A 70 18.42 20.57 -6.95
N VAL A 71 18.94 20.83 -5.75
CA VAL A 71 19.73 22.04 -5.44
C VAL A 71 21.03 22.11 -6.25
N SER A 72 21.70 20.96 -6.45
CA SER A 72 23.01 20.90 -7.15
C SER A 72 22.92 20.34 -8.56
N GLN A 73 21.94 19.48 -8.86
CA GLN A 73 21.85 18.70 -10.08
C GLN A 73 20.41 18.62 -10.64
N PHE A 74 19.77 19.78 -10.86
CA PHE A 74 18.37 19.86 -11.28
C PHE A 74 18.04 19.10 -12.59
N ASN A 75 18.98 18.99 -13.53
CA ASN A 75 18.81 18.28 -14.80
C ASN A 75 19.32 16.84 -14.80
N ASN A 76 19.89 16.35 -13.70
CA ASN A 76 20.51 15.03 -13.62
C ASN A 76 20.35 14.42 -12.22
N VAL A 77 19.10 14.26 -11.78
CA VAL A 77 18.82 13.64 -10.48
C VAL A 77 18.81 12.12 -10.61
N GLN A 78 19.52 11.42 -9.73
CA GLN A 78 19.67 9.97 -9.80
C GLN A 78 19.46 9.30 -8.45
N PHE A 79 18.87 8.12 -8.44
CA PHE A 79 18.63 7.35 -7.21
C PHE A 79 19.62 6.21 -7.09
N LEU A 80 20.06 5.94 -5.86
CA LEU A 80 20.81 4.73 -5.54
C LEU A 80 19.86 3.52 -5.57
N LEU A 81 20.29 2.44 -6.22
CA LEU A 81 19.55 1.18 -6.28
C LEU A 81 19.81 0.31 -5.05
N SER A 82 19.12 -0.84 -4.99
CA SER A 82 19.18 -1.83 -3.92
C SER A 82 20.59 -2.41 -3.67
N ASP A 83 21.49 -2.32 -4.64
CA ASP A 83 22.91 -2.71 -4.52
C ASP A 83 23.81 -1.62 -3.91
N ASN A 84 23.24 -0.45 -3.60
CA ASN A 84 23.90 0.73 -3.04
C ASN A 84 25.13 1.22 -3.83
N THR A 85 25.27 0.81 -5.09
CA THR A 85 26.44 1.10 -5.93
C THR A 85 26.01 1.61 -7.29
N THR A 86 24.93 1.07 -7.83
CA THR A 86 24.36 1.47 -9.11
C THR A 86 23.38 2.64 -8.94
N ARG A 87 23.35 3.51 -9.95
CA ARG A 87 22.42 4.66 -10.01
C ARG A 87 21.34 4.44 -11.06
N SER A 88 20.17 5.05 -10.83
CA SER A 88 19.04 4.97 -11.74
C SER A 88 19.34 5.56 -13.11
N THR A 89 18.86 4.90 -14.16
CA THR A 89 19.06 5.27 -15.56
C THR A 89 17.76 5.10 -16.37
N PRO A 90 17.30 6.10 -17.12
CA PRO A 90 17.86 7.44 -17.26
C PRO A 90 17.75 8.29 -15.97
N PRO A 91 18.59 9.33 -15.81
CA PRO A 91 18.42 10.31 -14.75
C PRO A 91 17.09 11.08 -14.92
N VAL A 92 16.56 11.61 -13.83
CA VAL A 92 15.41 12.51 -13.87
C VAL A 92 15.89 13.91 -14.21
N ASP A 93 15.44 14.43 -15.35
CA ASP A 93 15.66 15.81 -15.75
C ASP A 93 14.45 16.67 -15.34
N LEU A 94 14.63 17.51 -14.31
CA LEU A 94 13.56 18.40 -13.81
C LEU A 94 13.45 19.71 -14.61
N THR A 95 14.32 19.94 -15.60
CA THR A 95 14.19 21.12 -16.49
C THR A 95 13.15 20.93 -17.59
N THR A 96 12.67 19.70 -17.78
CA THR A 96 11.74 19.32 -18.84
C THR A 96 10.39 18.87 -18.30
N SER A 97 9.37 18.93 -19.17
CA SER A 97 8.05 18.35 -18.91
C SER A 97 7.93 17.01 -19.62
N SER A 98 7.48 15.99 -18.91
CA SER A 98 7.01 14.74 -19.49
C SER A 98 5.54 14.90 -19.91
N GLY A 99 5.21 14.45 -21.12
CA GLY A 99 3.82 14.40 -21.58
C GLY A 99 3.04 13.22 -20.98
N ALA A 100 2.33 12.48 -21.83
CA ALA A 100 1.60 11.28 -21.40
C ALA A 100 2.51 10.10 -21.00
N THR A 101 3.78 10.13 -21.39
CA THR A 101 4.78 9.13 -21.03
C THR A 101 5.58 9.58 -19.81
N PRO A 102 5.92 8.68 -18.88
CA PRO A 102 6.75 9.05 -17.73
C PRO A 102 8.14 9.50 -18.16
N ALA A 103 8.70 10.50 -17.46
CA ALA A 103 10.08 10.94 -17.64
C ALA A 103 11.06 9.80 -17.32
N VAL A 104 10.79 9.10 -16.21
CA VAL A 104 11.59 7.96 -15.75
C VAL A 104 10.65 6.91 -15.18
N THR A 105 10.95 5.65 -15.48
CA THR A 105 10.33 4.49 -14.84
C THR A 105 11.37 3.81 -13.97
N LEU A 106 11.05 3.60 -12.70
CA LEU A 106 11.84 2.86 -11.73
C LEU A 106 11.00 1.69 -11.22
N TYR A 107 11.66 0.78 -10.54
CA TYR A 107 10.99 -0.34 -9.88
C TYR A 107 11.37 -0.41 -8.42
N ALA A 108 10.56 -1.08 -7.62
CA ALA A 108 10.91 -1.42 -6.24
C ALA A 108 10.56 -2.86 -5.89
N GLU A 109 11.43 -3.46 -5.08
CA GLU A 109 11.24 -4.78 -4.49
C GLU A 109 10.24 -4.70 -3.32
N ASN A 110 9.85 -5.84 -2.74
CA ASN A 110 8.85 -5.91 -1.65
C ASN A 110 9.29 -5.16 -0.37
N ASP A 111 10.58 -4.94 -0.20
CA ASP A 111 11.15 -4.17 0.92
C ASP A 111 11.19 -2.66 0.65
N GLY A 112 10.70 -2.21 -0.51
CA GLY A 112 10.67 -0.79 -0.91
C GLY A 112 12.01 -0.27 -1.45
N LYS A 113 13.03 -1.13 -1.62
CA LYS A 113 14.29 -0.72 -2.25
C LYS A 113 14.13 -0.59 -3.74
N LEU A 114 14.75 0.45 -4.30
CA LEU A 114 14.70 0.76 -5.71
C LEU A 114 15.54 -0.23 -6.51
N THR A 115 15.04 -0.68 -7.65
CA THR A 115 15.72 -1.55 -8.60
C THR A 115 15.39 -1.10 -10.02
N GLN A 116 16.19 -1.53 -10.98
CA GLN A 116 15.94 -1.35 -12.42
C GLN A 116 15.49 -2.66 -13.09
N ASP A 117 15.47 -3.74 -12.32
CA ASP A 117 15.02 -5.05 -12.79
C ASP A 117 13.51 -5.20 -12.59
N ALA A 118 12.76 -5.03 -13.68
CA ALA A 118 11.32 -5.21 -13.70
C ALA A 118 10.89 -6.63 -13.28
N THR A 119 11.70 -7.66 -13.54
CA THR A 119 11.32 -9.05 -13.26
C THR A 119 11.22 -9.35 -11.77
N ARG A 120 11.99 -8.62 -10.96
CA ARG A 120 12.02 -8.72 -9.49
C ARG A 120 11.12 -7.70 -8.79
N ALA A 121 10.53 -6.79 -9.55
CA ALA A 121 9.74 -5.70 -9.05
C ALA A 121 8.38 -6.16 -8.54
N VAL A 122 7.99 -5.67 -7.36
CA VAL A 122 6.61 -5.75 -6.88
C VAL A 122 5.86 -4.46 -7.22
N TYR A 123 6.57 -3.33 -7.17
CA TYR A 123 6.05 -2.01 -7.46
C TYR A 123 6.74 -1.40 -8.69
N ALA A 124 5.96 -0.82 -9.59
CA ALA A 124 6.43 0.04 -10.67
C ALA A 124 6.24 1.50 -10.25
N ILE A 125 7.23 2.34 -10.52
CA ILE A 125 7.24 3.74 -10.14
C ILE A 125 7.40 4.56 -11.40
N PHE A 126 6.42 5.39 -11.70
CA PHE A 126 6.43 6.28 -12.85
C PHE A 126 6.57 7.72 -12.37
N ILE A 127 7.62 8.38 -12.82
CA ILE A 127 7.89 9.78 -12.49
C ILE A 127 7.48 10.63 -13.68
N TYR A 128 6.51 11.50 -13.47
CA TYR A 128 6.11 12.53 -14.42
C TYR A 128 6.60 13.89 -13.94
N THR A 129 7.13 14.67 -14.86
CA THR A 129 7.65 16.02 -14.62
C THR A 129 6.79 17.04 -15.36
N ASN A 130 6.59 18.20 -14.75
CA ASN A 130 5.93 19.34 -15.38
C ASN A 130 6.61 20.64 -14.92
N ASN A 131 7.39 21.24 -15.82
CA ASN A 131 8.14 22.47 -15.58
C ASN A 131 7.29 23.75 -15.70
N SER A 132 6.02 23.63 -16.11
CA SER A 132 5.07 24.75 -16.18
C SER A 132 4.37 24.93 -14.83
N VAL A 133 5.14 25.30 -13.81
CA VAL A 133 4.63 25.47 -12.44
C VAL A 133 4.05 26.88 -12.24
N PRO A 134 2.77 27.03 -11.82
CA PRO A 134 2.20 28.34 -11.53
C PRO A 134 3.02 29.12 -10.50
N GLY A 135 3.32 30.38 -10.78
CA GLY A 135 4.14 31.24 -9.91
C GLY A 135 5.66 31.18 -10.19
N PHE A 136 6.11 30.30 -11.07
CA PHE A 136 7.50 30.24 -11.54
C PHE A 136 7.56 30.61 -13.03
N THR A 137 8.39 31.59 -13.36
CA THR A 137 8.58 32.05 -14.76
C THR A 137 9.77 31.40 -15.45
N ASP A 138 10.73 30.90 -14.67
CA ASP A 138 11.86 30.13 -15.17
C ASP A 138 11.55 28.62 -15.10
N LEU A 139 11.48 28.00 -16.28
CA LEU A 139 11.19 26.58 -16.47
C LEU A 139 12.30 25.67 -15.92
N ALA A 140 13.48 26.22 -15.58
CA ALA A 140 14.59 25.48 -14.97
C ALA A 140 14.70 25.69 -13.45
N SER A 141 13.78 26.44 -12.84
CA SER A 141 13.83 26.77 -11.40
C SER A 141 12.91 25.90 -10.54
N ALA A 142 11.81 25.38 -11.09
CA ALA A 142 10.89 24.51 -10.38
C ALA A 142 10.19 23.52 -11.31
N ASN A 143 9.79 22.37 -10.77
CA ASN A 143 9.06 21.33 -11.47
C ASN A 143 8.00 20.70 -10.57
N LEU A 144 6.79 20.53 -11.09
CA LEU A 144 5.74 19.75 -10.46
C LEU A 144 5.95 18.28 -10.79
N VAL A 145 6.43 17.52 -9.81
CA VAL A 145 6.70 16.10 -9.95
C VAL A 145 5.48 15.31 -9.48
N THR A 146 4.95 14.46 -10.36
CA THR A 146 3.94 13.47 -10.03
C THR A 146 4.59 12.09 -10.00
N LEU A 147 4.60 11.48 -8.83
CA LEU A 147 5.10 10.15 -8.60
C LEU A 147 3.92 9.18 -8.53
N ARG A 148 3.80 8.31 -9.52
CA ARG A 148 2.81 7.23 -9.54
C ARG A 148 3.47 5.92 -9.12
N VAL A 149 3.03 5.36 -8.00
CA VAL A 149 3.43 4.01 -7.58
C VAL A 149 2.31 3.05 -7.96
N ALA A 150 2.63 2.01 -8.71
CA ALA A 150 1.67 1.02 -9.22
C ALA A 150 2.06 -0.40 -8.82
N TRP A 151 1.07 -1.23 -8.52
CA TRP A 151 1.24 -2.65 -8.19
C TRP A 151 0.06 -3.47 -8.75
N PRO A 152 0.29 -4.71 -9.21
CA PRO A 152 1.60 -5.37 -9.35
C PRO A 152 2.42 -4.77 -10.50
N ALA A 153 3.74 -4.64 -10.34
CA ALA A 153 4.63 -4.00 -11.31
C ALA A 153 4.55 -4.58 -12.73
N ASN A 154 4.41 -5.90 -12.84
CA ASN A 154 4.41 -6.63 -14.11
C ASN A 154 3.02 -6.89 -14.70
N ALA A 155 1.96 -6.38 -14.07
CA ALA A 155 0.62 -6.48 -14.62
C ALA A 155 0.43 -5.49 -15.79
N LEU A 156 -0.46 -5.83 -16.73
CA LEU A 156 -0.91 -4.87 -17.74
C LEU A 156 -1.49 -3.62 -17.06
N ALA A 157 -1.27 -2.44 -17.64
CA ALA A 157 -1.67 -1.16 -17.03
C ALA A 157 -3.15 -1.10 -16.61
N ALA A 158 -4.05 -1.78 -17.35
CA ALA A 158 -5.48 -1.86 -17.01
C ALA A 158 -5.79 -2.65 -15.72
N ASN A 159 -4.88 -3.52 -15.30
CA ASN A 159 -5.01 -4.37 -14.12
C ASN A 159 -4.12 -3.92 -12.96
N GLN A 160 -3.43 -2.79 -13.11
CA GLN A 160 -2.61 -2.21 -12.05
C GLN A 160 -3.45 -1.31 -11.15
N THR A 161 -3.26 -1.46 -9.85
CA THR A 161 -3.70 -0.47 -8.87
C THR A 161 -2.57 0.53 -8.68
N TYR A 162 -2.88 1.82 -8.55
CA TYR A 162 -1.85 2.84 -8.38
C TYR A 162 -2.26 3.95 -7.41
N ARG A 163 -1.24 4.66 -6.93
CA ARG A 163 -1.34 5.87 -6.12
C ARG A 163 -0.41 6.95 -6.65
N ASP A 164 -0.99 8.13 -6.79
CA ASP A 164 -0.29 9.31 -7.26
C ASP A 164 0.03 10.22 -6.08
N TYR A 165 1.28 10.64 -6.00
CA TYR A 165 1.76 11.62 -5.06
C TYR A 165 2.35 12.79 -5.85
N VAL A 166 1.98 14.02 -5.48
CA VAL A 166 2.36 15.21 -6.24
C VAL A 166 3.11 16.17 -5.34
N ARG A 167 4.24 16.69 -5.81
CA ARG A 167 5.03 17.68 -5.08
C ARG A 167 5.76 18.61 -6.04
N ILE A 168 5.81 19.89 -5.68
CA ILE A 168 6.68 20.86 -6.35
C ILE A 168 8.10 20.70 -5.81
N ILE A 169 9.05 20.52 -6.71
CA ILE A 169 10.48 20.49 -6.43
C ILE A 169 11.10 21.75 -7.02
N SER A 170 11.72 22.55 -6.16
CA SER A 170 12.43 23.79 -6.51
C SER A 170 13.94 23.55 -6.44
N LYS A 171 14.67 24.27 -7.27
CA LYS A 171 16.14 24.35 -7.21
C LYS A 171 16.64 25.16 -6.01
N TYR A 172 15.82 26.12 -5.55
CA TYR A 172 16.11 27.05 -4.46
C TYR A 172 15.27 26.77 -3.23
#